data_AF-A0A6L9IK88-F1
#
_entry.id   AF-A0A6L9IK88-F1
#
_cell.length_a   1.000
_cell.length_b   1.000
_cell.length_c   1.000
_cell.angle_alpha   90.00
_cell.angle_beta   90.00
_cell.angle_gamma   90.00
#
_symmetry.space_group_name_H-M   'P 1'
#
loop_
_entity.id
_entity.type
_entity.pdbx_description
1 polymer ?
#
loop_
_entity_poly.entity_id
_entity_poly.type
_entity_poly.pdbx_seq_one_letter_code
_entity_poly.pdbx_strand_id
1 'polypeptide(L)'
;GIDWEVPEPENPWANIGYWSDHQIIYLQKLLEVCERFYPDKLRALLKRSIFAYANVPYRIKRYDDLVQDPYNTIEFDWAAEEASQARVREFGSDGKLLADADGRVAHATMA
;
A
#
# COMPACT_ATOMS: atom_id res chain seq x y z
N GLY A 1 -12.05 2.30 4.60
CA GLY A 1 -10.67 2.57 4.16
C GLY A 1 -10.14 1.33 3.50
N ILE A 2 -8.89 0.96 3.78
CA ILE A 2 -8.30 -0.32 3.38
C ILE A 2 -8.11 -1.21 4.61
N ASP A 3 -8.15 -2.52 4.40
CA ASP A 3 -7.80 -3.55 5.37
C ASP A 3 -6.77 -4.49 4.73
N TRP A 4 -6.07 -5.25 5.55
CA TRP A 4 -5.07 -6.23 5.13
C TRP A 4 -5.22 -7.48 6.00
N GLU A 5 -4.70 -8.59 5.49
CA GLU A 5 -4.64 -9.85 6.22
C GLU A 5 -3.59 -9.74 7.34
N VAL A 6 -3.84 -10.42 8.45
CA VAL A 6 -2.91 -10.51 9.57
C VAL A 6 -2.65 -11.98 9.81
N PRO A 7 -1.38 -12.45 9.79
CA PRO A 7 -1.09 -13.86 9.97
C PRO A 7 -1.45 -14.29 11.40
N GLU A 8 -1.91 -15.52 11.55
CA GLU A 8 -2.09 -16.17 12.86
C GLU A 8 -0.70 -16.54 13.42
N PRO A 9 -0.23 -15.95 14.54
CA PRO A 9 1.16 -16.08 14.98
C PRO A 9 1.65 -17.52 15.21
N GLU A 10 0.76 -18.41 15.61
CA GLU A 10 1.07 -19.81 15.95
C GLU A 10 0.77 -20.79 14.81
N ASN A 11 0.39 -20.28 13.64
CA ASN A 11 0.03 -21.08 12.47
C ASN A 11 1.09 -20.94 11.37
N PRO A 12 2.01 -21.91 11.20
CA PRO A 12 3.08 -21.81 10.21
C PRO A 12 2.58 -21.81 8.76
N TRP A 13 1.29 -22.09 8.53
CA TRP A 13 0.65 -22.07 7.21
C TRP A 13 -0.14 -20.78 6.94
N ALA A 14 -0.25 -19.89 7.93
CA ALA A 14 -0.87 -18.58 7.74
C ALA A 14 0.10 -17.67 6.97
N ASN A 15 -0.21 -17.45 5.70
CA ASN A 15 0.58 -16.62 4.80
C ASN A 15 -0.18 -15.34 4.44
N ILE A 16 0.57 -14.32 4.07
CA ILE A 16 0.09 -13.03 3.57
C ILE A 16 0.86 -12.70 2.28
N GLY A 17 0.32 -11.80 1.46
CA GLY A 17 1.08 -11.30 0.34
C GLY A 17 0.34 -10.32 -0.55
N TYR A 18 0.89 -10.15 -1.75
CA TYR A 18 0.33 -9.31 -2.80
C TYR A 18 0.05 -10.14 -4.04
N TRP A 19 -1.20 -10.14 -4.50
CA TRP A 19 -1.58 -10.76 -5.75
C TRP A 19 -1.12 -9.90 -6.93
N SER A 20 -0.39 -10.52 -7.86
CA SER A 20 0.30 -9.82 -8.95
C SER A 20 -0.65 -9.16 -9.95
N ASP A 21 -1.88 -9.65 -10.08
CA ASP A 21 -2.88 -9.15 -11.01
C ASP A 21 -3.63 -7.92 -10.49
N HIS A 22 -3.63 -7.65 -9.18
CA HIS A 22 -4.43 -6.60 -8.54
C HIS A 22 -4.10 -5.16 -8.96
N GLN A 23 -2.94 -4.90 -9.58
CA GLN A 23 -2.51 -3.53 -9.88
C GLN A 23 -2.80 -3.12 -11.33
N ILE A 24 -2.15 -3.76 -12.31
CA ILE A 24 -1.97 -3.17 -13.64
C ILE A 24 -3.27 -3.11 -14.43
N ILE A 25 -3.92 -4.26 -14.66
CA ILE A 25 -5.06 -4.31 -15.59
C ILE A 25 -6.27 -3.55 -15.05
N TYR A 26 -6.54 -3.64 -13.75
CA TYR A 26 -7.68 -2.97 -13.14
C TYR A 26 -7.51 -1.45 -13.11
N LEU A 27 -6.33 -0.97 -12.72
CA LEU A 27 -6.02 0.47 -12.78
C LEU A 27 -6.09 0.98 -14.22
N GLN A 28 -5.51 0.25 -15.17
CA GLN A 28 -5.53 0.64 -16.58
C GLN A 28 -6.96 0.85 -17.10
N LYS A 29 -7.92 -0.01 -16.73
CA LYS A 29 -9.32 0.17 -17.14
C LYS A 29 -9.97 1.44 -16.57
N LEU A 30 -9.63 1.80 -15.34
CA LEU A 30 -10.09 3.08 -14.76
C LEU A 30 -9.45 4.28 -15.45
N LEU A 31 -8.17 4.19 -15.81
CA LEU A 31 -7.46 5.24 -16.55
C LEU A 31 -8.02 5.42 -17.97
N GLU A 32 -8.28 4.32 -18.69
CA GLU A 32 -8.93 4.32 -20.02
C GLU A 32 -10.31 4.99 -19.97
N VAL A 33 -11.12 4.67 -18.96
CA VAL A 33 -12.44 5.29 -18.73
C VAL A 33 -12.28 6.77 -18.39
N CYS A 34 -11.34 7.13 -17.51
CA CYS A 34 -11.09 8.52 -17.12
C CYS A 34 -10.72 9.37 -18.34
N GLU A 35 -9.80 8.91 -19.18
CA GLU A 35 -9.39 9.64 -20.39
C GLU A 35 -10.54 9.76 -21.40
N ARG A 36 -11.38 8.72 -21.53
CA ARG A 36 -12.53 8.74 -22.44
C ARG A 36 -13.58 9.79 -22.05
N PHE A 37 -13.88 9.93 -20.76
CA PHE A 37 -14.94 10.83 -20.28
C PHE A 37 -14.43 12.21 -19.82
N TYR A 38 -13.16 12.30 -19.45
CA TYR A 38 -12.52 13.52 -18.95
C TYR A 38 -11.14 13.73 -19.60
N PRO A 39 -11.10 14.11 -20.90
CA PRO A 39 -9.83 14.37 -21.59
C PRO A 39 -8.95 15.36 -20.82
N ASP A 40 -7.63 15.14 -20.86
CA ASP A 40 -6.59 15.93 -20.15
C ASP A 40 -6.63 15.88 -18.61
N LYS A 41 -7.63 15.23 -17.98
CA LYS A 41 -7.72 15.13 -16.52
C LYS A 41 -6.51 14.42 -15.92
N LEU A 42 -6.07 13.31 -16.53
CA LEU A 42 -4.89 12.56 -16.10
C LEU A 42 -3.64 13.42 -16.16
N ARG A 43 -3.46 14.19 -17.24
CA ARG A 43 -2.32 15.12 -17.39
C ARG A 43 -2.28 16.17 -16.28
N ALA A 44 -3.44 16.68 -15.87
CA ALA A 44 -3.53 17.62 -14.75
C ALA A 44 -3.15 16.96 -13.41
N LEU A 45 -3.49 15.68 -13.22
CA LEU A 45 -3.18 14.93 -11.98
C LEU A 45 -1.69 14.59 -11.83
N LEU A 46 -0.94 14.47 -12.93
CA LEU A 46 0.51 14.21 -12.90
C LEU A 46 1.31 15.21 -12.06
N LYS A 47 0.81 16.43 -11.86
CA LYS A 47 1.52 17.50 -11.13
C LYS A 47 0.86 17.88 -9.81
N ARG A 48 -0.28 17.26 -9.45
CA ARG A 48 -1.00 17.58 -8.22
C ARG A 48 -0.60 16.64 -7.10
N SER A 49 -0.02 17.19 -6.04
CA SER A 49 0.36 16.45 -4.83
C SER A 49 -0.88 16.20 -3.95
N ILE A 50 -1.72 15.25 -4.37
CA ILE A 50 -2.98 14.90 -3.70
C ILE A 50 -3.15 13.38 -3.51
N PHE A 51 -2.20 12.57 -3.95
CA PHE A 51 -2.19 11.13 -3.76
C PHE A 51 -1.44 10.78 -2.48
N ALA A 52 -1.71 9.61 -1.90
CA ALA A 52 -1.06 9.13 -0.70
C ALA A 52 -0.73 7.64 -0.84
N TYR A 53 0.14 7.14 0.02
CA TYR A 53 0.53 5.73 0.06
C TYR A 53 -0.18 5.01 1.20
N ALA A 54 -0.73 3.83 0.90
CA ALA A 54 -1.14 2.89 1.92
C ALA A 54 0.10 2.38 2.68
N ASN A 55 0.07 2.39 4.02
CA ASN A 55 1.14 1.89 4.86
C ASN A 55 0.81 0.47 5.37
N VAL A 56 0.66 -0.46 4.44
CA VAL A 56 0.41 -1.88 4.75
C VAL A 56 1.64 -2.45 5.46
N PRO A 57 1.49 -3.13 6.62
CA PRO A 57 2.60 -3.60 7.46
C PRO A 57 3.25 -4.88 6.91
N TYR A 58 3.42 -4.97 5.59
CA TYR A 58 4.09 -6.10 4.95
C TYR A 58 5.46 -5.64 4.47
N ARG A 59 6.49 -6.44 4.76
CA ARG A 59 7.86 -6.17 4.35
C ARG A 59 8.29 -7.22 3.35
N ILE A 60 8.53 -6.80 2.11
CA ILE A 60 9.20 -7.64 1.14
C ILE A 60 10.66 -7.80 1.60
N LYS A 61 11.13 -9.05 1.68
CA LYS A 61 12.50 -9.35 2.12
C LYS A 61 13.56 -8.80 1.18
N ARG A 62 14.81 -8.81 1.62
CA ARG A 62 15.94 -8.37 0.81
C ARG A 62 16.09 -9.29 -0.40
N TYR A 63 16.57 -8.74 -1.49
CA TYR A 63 16.70 -9.45 -2.76
C TYR A 63 17.43 -10.79 -2.64
N ASP A 64 18.54 -10.84 -1.89
CA ASP A 64 19.32 -12.08 -1.72
C ASP A 64 18.48 -13.19 -1.06
N ASP A 65 17.63 -12.85 -0.07
CA ASP A 65 16.72 -13.79 0.59
C ASP A 65 15.61 -14.26 -0.37
N LEU A 66 15.10 -13.36 -1.22
CA LEU A 66 14.09 -13.69 -2.24
C LEU A 66 14.61 -14.68 -3.27
N VAL A 67 15.87 -14.52 -3.68
CA VAL A 67 16.53 -15.42 -4.64
C VAL A 67 16.81 -16.78 -4.00
N GLN A 68 17.17 -16.80 -2.71
CA GLN A 68 17.41 -18.02 -1.97
C GLN A 68 16.13 -18.85 -1.76
N ASP A 69 15.02 -18.22 -1.39
CA ASP A 69 13.73 -18.88 -1.19
C ASP A 69 12.55 -18.00 -1.68
N PRO A 70 12.09 -18.19 -2.93
CA PRO A 70 11.02 -17.39 -3.52
C PRO A 70 9.62 -17.73 -2.96
N TYR A 71 9.49 -18.74 -2.09
CA TYR A 71 8.23 -19.04 -1.40
C TYR A 71 8.13 -18.33 -0.05
N ASN A 72 9.22 -17.76 0.47
CA ASN A 72 9.29 -17.12 1.78
C ASN A 72 9.78 -15.66 1.66
N THR A 73 8.93 -14.81 1.10
CA THR A 73 9.35 -13.52 0.53
C THR A 73 8.82 -12.28 1.27
N ILE A 74 7.83 -12.44 2.15
CA ILE A 74 7.16 -11.34 2.83
C ILE A 74 7.09 -11.63 4.33
N GLU A 75 7.38 -10.61 5.14
CA GLU A 75 7.26 -10.65 6.59
C GLU A 75 6.17 -9.67 7.05
N PHE A 76 5.48 -10.00 8.13
CA PHE A 76 4.55 -9.08 8.78
C PHE A 76 5.29 -8.23 9.82
N ASP A 77 5.22 -6.91 9.67
CA ASP A 77 5.85 -5.94 10.56
C ASP A 77 4.88 -5.54 11.68
N TRP A 78 4.95 -6.29 12.79
CA TRP A 78 4.10 -6.08 13.97
C TRP A 78 4.24 -4.68 14.57
N ALA A 79 5.43 -4.08 14.53
CA ALA A 79 5.64 -2.74 15.03
C ALA A 79 4.95 -1.69 14.14
N ALA A 80 4.99 -1.88 12.82
CA ALA A 80 4.23 -1.04 11.88
C ALA A 80 2.72 -1.21 12.04
N GLU A 81 2.23 -2.42 12.30
CA GLU A 81 0.82 -2.68 12.60
C GLU A 81 0.38 -1.94 13.88
N GLU A 82 1.13 -2.08 14.98
CA GLU A 82 0.81 -1.40 16.24
C GLU A 82 0.81 0.12 16.08
N ALA A 83 1.82 0.67 15.39
CA ALA A 83 1.90 2.10 15.09
C ALA A 83 0.72 2.57 14.22
N SER A 84 0.32 1.76 13.23
CA SER A 84 -0.85 2.03 12.39
C SER A 84 -2.13 2.09 13.23
N GLN A 85 -2.36 1.09 14.10
CA GLN A 85 -3.53 1.05 14.99
C GLN A 85 -3.54 2.19 16.01
N ALA A 86 -2.38 2.61 16.51
CA ALA A 86 -2.27 3.79 17.36
C ALA A 86 -2.72 5.06 16.60
N ARG A 87 -2.21 5.29 15.39
CA ARG A 87 -2.63 6.44 14.57
C ARG A 87 -4.09 6.37 14.15
N VAL A 88 -4.63 5.17 13.90
CA VAL A 88 -6.06 5.02 13.56
C VAL A 88 -6.96 5.47 14.71
N ARG A 89 -6.55 5.24 15.96
CA ARG A 89 -7.28 5.72 17.13
C ARG A 89 -7.28 7.25 17.27
N GLU A 90 -6.28 7.94 16.73
CA GLU A 90 -6.13 9.39 16.80
C GLU A 90 -6.71 10.12 15.57
N PHE A 91 -6.41 9.63 14.36
CA PHE A 91 -6.70 10.30 13.09
C PHE A 91 -7.75 9.57 12.23
N GLY A 92 -8.33 8.48 12.73
CA GLY A 92 -9.27 7.67 11.95
C GLY A 92 -8.59 6.88 10.84
N SER A 93 -9.31 6.61 9.74
CA SER A 93 -8.80 5.73 8.67
C SER A 93 -7.49 6.18 8.03
N ASP A 94 -7.20 7.48 8.05
CA ASP A 94 -5.97 8.05 7.48
C ASP A 94 -4.73 7.67 8.27
N GLY A 95 -4.86 7.17 9.51
CA GLY A 95 -3.76 6.58 10.27
C GLY A 95 -3.10 5.37 9.60
N LYS A 96 -3.78 4.75 8.63
CA LYS A 96 -3.27 3.66 7.77
C LYS A 96 -2.44 4.16 6.57
N LEU A 97 -2.30 5.47 6.38
CA LEU A 97 -1.48 6.04 5.31
C LEU A 97 -0.03 6.25 5.77
N LEU A 98 0.89 6.35 4.81
CA LEU A 98 2.28 6.68 5.08
C LEU A 98 2.35 8.10 5.63
N ALA A 99 3.10 8.26 6.72
CA ALA A 99 3.35 9.57 7.31
C ALA A 99 4.71 10.12 6.88
N ASP A 100 4.80 11.44 6.76
CA ASP A 100 6.06 12.16 6.60
C ASP A 100 6.78 12.34 7.95
N ALA A 101 7.91 13.06 7.94
CA ALA A 101 8.72 13.31 9.12
C ALA A 101 8.00 14.13 10.21
N ASP A 102 6.97 14.90 9.83
CA ASP A 102 6.15 15.71 10.75
C ASP A 102 4.92 14.94 11.26
N GLY A 103 4.77 13.65 10.89
CA GLY A 103 3.65 12.81 11.27
C GLY A 103 2.36 13.07 10.48
N ARG A 104 2.42 13.86 9.40
CA ARG A 104 1.28 14.13 8.52
C ARG A 104 1.24 13.12 7.37
N VAL A 105 0.10 13.00 6.70
CA VAL A 105 -0.01 12.15 5.50
C VAL A 105 0.97 12.62 4.42
N ALA A 106 1.88 11.73 4.03
CA ALA A 106 2.81 11.97 2.95
C ALA A 106 2.05 12.01 1.62
N HIS A 107 2.03 13.19 0.99
CA HIS A 107 1.39 13.37 -0.30
C HIS A 107 2.38 13.25 -1.46
N ALA A 108 1.90 12.70 -2.57
CA ALA A 108 2.64 12.54 -3.80
C ALA A 108 1.81 12.98 -5.01
N THR A 109 2.51 13.19 -6.13
CA THR A 109 1.90 13.33 -7.45
C THR A 109 1.50 11.98 -8.03
N MET A 110 0.74 11.99 -9.12
CA MET A 110 0.45 10.75 -9.87
C MET A 110 1.67 10.24 -10.67
N ALA A 111 2.61 11.14 -11.00
CA ALA A 111 3.85 10.82 -11.70
C ALA A 111 4.92 10.28 -10.75
#